data_AF-A0A8R1IR21-F1
#
_entry.id   AF-A0A8R1IR21-F1
#
_cell.length_a   1.000
_cell.length_b   1.000
_cell.length_c   1.000
_cell.angle_alpha   90.00
_cell.angle_beta   90.00
_cell.angle_gamma   90.00
#
_symmetry.space_group_name_H-M   'P 1'
#
loop_
_entity.id
_entity.type
_entity.pdbx_description
1 polymer ?
#
loop_
_entity_poly.entity_id
_entity_poly.type
_entity_poly.pdbx_seq_one_letter_code
_entity_poly.pdbx_strand_id
1 'polypeptide(L)'
;MDGFEYNMKSFDDIATLYHHFIESSKFSYAARSWLGDPKFVSNATQIARNITSKEWAEWVRSKITDKTHPDAYYGGSFEAPPQDHGTTHVSIVDALGNAVSVTSTINL
;
A
#
# COMPACT_ATOMS: atom_id res chain seq x y z
N MET A 1 -0.81 -4.68 12.80
CA MET A 1 -0.47 -5.59 11.69
C MET A 1 -0.82 -6.98 12.14
N ASP A 2 -1.81 -7.61 11.52
CA ASP A 2 -2.22 -8.96 11.92
C ASP A 2 -1.02 -9.90 11.96
N GLY A 3 -0.95 -10.83 12.92
CA GLY A 3 0.10 -11.84 13.08
C GLY A 3 1.54 -11.34 13.30
N PHE A 4 1.71 -10.08 13.71
CA PHE A 4 2.92 -9.61 14.39
C PHE A 4 2.53 -9.04 15.75
N GLU A 5 3.28 -9.38 16.79
CA GLU A 5 3.07 -8.85 18.13
C GLU A 5 4.22 -7.90 18.48
N TYR A 6 3.89 -6.73 19.05
CA TYR A 6 4.86 -5.70 19.40
C TYR A 6 4.56 -5.16 20.80
N ASN A 7 5.59 -5.00 21.63
CA ASN A 7 5.51 -4.20 22.84
C ASN A 7 5.77 -2.73 22.51
N MET A 8 4.70 -1.93 22.44
CA MET A 8 4.78 -0.49 22.12
C MET A 8 5.50 0.38 23.17
N LYS A 9 6.04 -0.22 24.23
CA LYS A 9 6.91 0.45 25.22
C LYS A 9 8.40 0.22 24.97
N SER A 10 8.74 -0.76 24.13
CA SER A 10 10.12 -1.08 23.74
C SER A 10 10.49 -0.32 22.49
N PHE A 11 11.65 0.34 22.49
CA PHE A 11 12.17 1.01 21.31
C PHE A 11 12.43 0.02 20.16
N ASP A 12 12.98 -1.15 20.45
CA ASP A 12 13.32 -2.16 19.44
C ASP A 12 12.06 -2.70 18.75
N ASP A 13 10.97 -2.88 19.49
CA ASP A 13 9.70 -3.35 18.91
C ASP A 13 9.04 -2.27 18.05
N ILE A 14 9.17 -0.99 18.43
CA ILE A 14 8.73 0.13 17.60
C ILE A 14 9.56 0.20 16.30
N ALA A 15 10.88 0.04 16.39
CA ALA A 15 11.74 0.01 15.20
C ALA A 15 11.37 -1.16 14.28
N THR A 16 11.10 -2.33 14.85
CA THR A 16 10.65 -3.53 14.12
C THR A 16 9.29 -3.32 13.46
N LEU A 17 8.34 -2.66 14.14
CA LEU A 17 7.05 -2.28 13.56
C LEU A 17 7.23 -1.39 12.31
N TYR A 18 8.08 -0.37 12.40
CA TYR A 18 8.37 0.51 11.25
C TYR A 18 9.05 -0.24 10.11
N HIS A 19 9.98 -1.13 10.42
CA HIS A 19 10.62 -2.00 9.44
C HIS A 19 9.58 -2.84 8.69
N HIS A 20 8.70 -3.55 9.41
CA HIS A 20 7.62 -4.32 8.79
C HIS A 20 6.64 -3.44 8.00
N PHE A 21 6.36 -2.22 8.46
CA PHE A 21 5.52 -1.25 7.74
C PHE A 21 6.14 -0.82 6.42
N ILE A 22 7.43 -0.50 6.43
CA ILE A 22 8.17 -0.09 5.24
C ILE A 22 8.26 -1.25 4.24
N GLU A 23 8.64 -2.45 4.69
CA GLU A 23 8.77 -3.62 3.81
C GLU A 23 7.43 -4.03 3.19
N SER A 24 6.34 -4.07 3.98
CA SER A 24 5.00 -4.32 3.44
C SER A 24 4.57 -3.24 2.44
N SER A 25 4.86 -1.96 2.73
CA SER A 25 4.55 -0.85 1.82
C SER A 25 5.30 -0.96 0.50
N LYS A 26 6.57 -1.42 0.49
CA LYS A 26 7.34 -1.65 -0.75
C LYS A 26 6.69 -2.73 -1.62
N PHE A 27 6.25 -3.84 -1.03
CA PHE A 27 5.50 -4.87 -1.75
C PHE A 27 4.17 -4.35 -2.29
N SER A 28 3.43 -3.57 -1.51
CA SER A 28 2.18 -2.94 -1.97
C SER A 28 2.43 -1.96 -3.11
N TYR A 29 3.49 -1.16 -3.04
CA TYR A 29 3.86 -0.22 -4.11
C TYR A 29 4.29 -0.93 -5.39
N ALA A 30 5.05 -2.03 -5.26
CA ALA A 30 5.40 -2.88 -6.38
C ALA A 30 4.14 -3.48 -7.04
N ALA A 31 3.22 -4.04 -6.26
CA ALA A 31 1.96 -4.59 -6.77
C ALA A 31 1.07 -3.51 -7.42
N ARG A 32 1.13 -2.27 -6.92
CA ARG A 32 0.42 -1.13 -7.51
C ARG A 32 0.81 -0.89 -8.97
N SER A 33 2.07 -1.14 -9.34
CA SER A 33 2.54 -0.96 -10.73
C SER A 33 1.83 -1.87 -11.74
N TRP A 34 1.14 -2.91 -11.29
CA TRP A 34 0.36 -3.81 -12.14
C TRP A 34 -1.09 -3.36 -12.34
N LEU A 35 -1.56 -2.39 -11.56
CA LEU A 35 -2.93 -1.88 -11.69
C LEU A 35 -3.04 -0.96 -12.91
N GLY A 36 -4.22 -0.94 -13.52
CA GLY A 36 -4.55 -0.07 -14.63
C GLY A 36 -6.07 0.09 -14.78
N ASP A 37 -6.49 0.95 -15.70
CA ASP A 37 -7.92 1.16 -15.97
C ASP A 37 -8.55 -0.13 -16.52
N PRO A 38 -9.58 -0.70 -15.85
CA PRO A 38 -10.20 -1.96 -16.26
C PRO A 38 -10.87 -1.91 -17.64
N LYS A 39 -11.13 -0.74 -18.21
CA LYS A 39 -11.59 -0.59 -19.60
C LYS A 39 -10.49 -0.87 -20.63
N PHE A 40 -9.22 -0.68 -20.25
CA PHE A 40 -8.06 -0.79 -21.15
C PHE A 40 -7.15 -1.98 -20.79
N VAL A 41 -7.17 -2.41 -19.53
CA VAL A 41 -6.35 -3.51 -19.00
C VAL A 41 -7.28 -4.65 -18.58
N SER A 42 -7.36 -5.68 -19.42
CA SER A 42 -8.34 -6.78 -19.30
C SER A 42 -8.24 -7.57 -17.99
N ASN A 43 -7.06 -7.64 -17.38
CA ASN A 43 -6.81 -8.35 -16.12
C ASN A 43 -6.80 -7.44 -14.87
N ALA A 44 -7.06 -6.12 -14.98
CA ALA A 44 -6.94 -5.19 -13.86
C ALA A 44 -7.81 -5.58 -12.64
N THR A 45 -9.06 -5.99 -12.88
CA THR A 45 -9.97 -6.44 -11.81
C THR A 45 -9.49 -7.73 -11.14
N GLN A 46 -8.88 -8.64 -11.92
CA GLN A 46 -8.32 -9.88 -11.36
C GLN A 46 -7.09 -9.59 -10.50
N ILE A 47 -6.21 -8.69 -10.96
CA ILE A 47 -5.06 -8.23 -10.19
C ILE A 47 -5.53 -7.59 -8.88
N ALA A 48 -6.49 -6.66 -8.92
CA ALA A 48 -7.04 -6.02 -7.74
C ALA A 48 -7.60 -7.03 -6.73
N ARG A 49 -8.33 -8.05 -7.18
CA ARG A 49 -8.82 -9.15 -6.32
C ARG A 49 -7.68 -9.98 -5.73
N ASN A 50 -6.65 -10.26 -6.52
CA ASN A 50 -5.52 -11.08 -6.07
C ASN A 50 -4.71 -10.35 -4.99
N ILE A 51 -4.33 -9.09 -5.22
CA ILE A 51 -3.49 -8.33 -4.29
C ILE A 51 -4.21 -7.93 -2.99
N THR A 52 -5.53 -8.08 -2.94
CA THR A 52 -6.37 -7.88 -1.75
C THR A 52 -6.76 -9.19 -1.06
N SER A 53 -6.31 -10.33 -1.57
CA SER A 53 -6.57 -11.65 -0.98
C SER A 53 -5.73 -11.91 0.28
N LYS A 54 -6.20 -12.83 1.14
CA LYS A 54 -5.44 -13.23 2.34
C LYS A 54 -4.19 -14.01 1.96
N GLU A 55 -4.30 -14.84 0.93
CA GLU A 55 -3.21 -15.66 0.39
C GLU A 55 -2.07 -14.77 -0.10
N TRP A 56 -2.39 -13.66 -0.77
CA TRP A 56 -1.39 -12.66 -1.15
C TRP A 56 -0.74 -11.99 0.05
N ALA A 57 -1.52 -11.60 1.06
CA ALA A 57 -0.99 -10.98 2.28
C ALA A 57 -0.07 -11.93 3.07
N GLU A 58 -0.41 -13.22 3.14
CA GLU A 58 0.43 -14.27 3.74
C GLU A 58 1.71 -14.48 2.96
N TRP A 59 1.63 -14.52 1.62
CA TRP A 59 2.80 -14.60 0.75
C TRP A 59 3.73 -13.40 0.94
N VAL A 60 3.21 -12.17 0.96
CA VAL A 60 3.99 -10.95 1.21
C VAL A 60 4.66 -11.03 2.58
N ARG A 61 3.90 -11.38 3.62
CA ARG A 61 4.43 -11.54 4.99
C ARG A 61 5.58 -12.54 5.04
N SER A 62 5.46 -13.68 4.37
CA SER A 62 6.50 -14.72 4.34
C SER A 62 7.83 -14.24 3.72
N LYS A 63 7.78 -13.15 2.96
CA LYS A 63 8.94 -12.51 2.32
C LYS A 63 9.54 -11.36 3.12
N ILE A 64 8.85 -10.86 4.15
CA ILE A 64 9.43 -9.82 5.01
C ILE A 64 10.51 -10.49 5.88
N THR A 65 11.73 -9.98 5.77
CA THR A 65 12.90 -10.42 6.56
C THR A 65 13.43 -9.26 7.39
N ASP A 66 14.36 -9.49 8.32
CA ASP A 66 14.95 -8.43 9.19
C ASP A 66 15.78 -7.35 8.46
N LYS A 67 15.91 -7.43 7.14
CA LYS A 67 16.64 -6.47 6.30
C LYS A 67 15.84 -6.04 5.08
N THR A 68 16.18 -4.87 4.55
CA THR A 68 15.71 -4.39 3.24
C THR A 68 16.40 -5.13 2.10
N HIS A 69 15.77 -5.15 0.93
CA HIS A 69 16.31 -5.74 -0.29
C HIS A 69 16.39 -4.71 -1.43
N PRO A 70 17.12 -5.01 -2.52
CA PRO A 70 17.08 -4.22 -3.75
C PRO A 70 15.70 -4.28 -4.42
N ASP A 71 15.37 -3.26 -5.23
CA ASP A 71 14.06 -3.07 -5.88
C ASP A 71 13.53 -4.32 -6.62
N ALA A 72 14.43 -5.05 -7.29
CA ALA A 72 14.10 -6.28 -8.02
C ALA A 72 13.45 -7.37 -7.14
N TYR A 73 13.69 -7.35 -5.83
CA TYR A 73 13.10 -8.30 -4.88
C TYR A 73 11.57 -8.15 -4.77
N TYR A 74 11.07 -6.92 -4.87
CA TYR A 74 9.65 -6.62 -4.67
C TYR A 74 8.81 -6.83 -5.94
N GLY A 75 9.45 -6.94 -7.11
CA GLY A 75 8.80 -7.38 -8.36
C GLY A 75 7.97 -6.31 -9.10
N GLY A 76 8.13 -5.03 -8.75
CA GLY A 76 7.41 -3.92 -9.38
C GLY A 76 8.11 -3.37 -10.61
N SER A 77 7.34 -2.71 -11.48
CA SER A 77 7.87 -1.82 -12.53
C SER A 77 7.92 -0.40 -11.97
N PHE A 78 9.11 0.07 -11.62
CA PHE A 78 9.31 1.38 -11.01
C PHE A 78 9.55 2.42 -12.09
N GLU A 79 8.55 3.25 -12.35
CA GLU A 79 8.73 4.52 -13.06
C GLU A 79 9.06 5.62 -12.06
N ALA A 80 9.85 6.61 -12.49
CA ALA A 80 10.12 7.78 -11.67
C ALA A 80 8.77 8.46 -11.33
N PRO A 81 8.52 8.82 -10.06
CA PRO A 81 7.28 9.49 -9.70
C PRO A 81 7.17 10.82 -10.46
N PRO A 82 6.00 11.14 -11.03
CA PRO A 82 5.78 12.43 -11.67
C PRO A 82 5.95 13.57 -10.65
N GLN A 83 6.28 14.77 -11.14
CA GLN A 83 6.30 15.94 -10.26
C GLN A 83 4.90 16.19 -9.69
N ASP A 84 4.84 16.35 -8.36
CA ASP A 84 3.58 16.63 -7.66
C ASP A 84 3.29 18.13 -7.64
N HIS A 85 2.02 18.46 -7.84
CA HIS A 85 1.52 19.83 -7.97
C HIS A 85 0.38 20.17 -7.01
N GLY A 86 0.17 19.33 -5.98
CA GLY A 86 -0.73 19.59 -4.87
C GLY A 86 -2.05 18.82 -4.96
N THR A 87 -2.51 18.33 -3.81
CA THR A 87 -3.74 17.54 -3.66
C THR A 87 -4.49 18.01 -2.41
N THR A 88 -5.81 18.13 -2.50
CA THR A 88 -6.69 18.49 -1.37
C THR A 88 -7.57 17.30 -0.98
N HIS A 89 -7.76 17.08 0.32
CA HIS A 89 -8.64 16.06 0.87
C HIS A 89 -9.66 16.67 1.83
N VAL A 90 -10.93 16.26 1.73
CA VAL A 90 -12.03 16.71 2.60
C VAL A 90 -12.83 15.50 3.07
N SER A 91 -13.14 15.46 4.37
CA SER A 91 -14.04 14.46 4.97
C SER A 91 -15.24 15.15 5.62
N ILE A 92 -16.44 14.62 5.42
CA ILE A 92 -17.70 15.20 5.89
C ILE A 92 -18.51 14.09 6.59
N VAL A 93 -19.05 14.40 7.76
CA VAL A 93 -20.02 13.56 8.47
C VAL A 93 -21.22 14.43 8.82
N ASP A 94 -22.44 13.98 8.52
CA ASP A 94 -23.66 14.73 8.81
C ASP A 94 -24.40 14.22 10.07
N ALA A 95 -25.43 14.96 10.48
CA ALA A 95 -26.22 14.63 11.67
C ALA A 95 -27.05 13.34 11.53
N LEU A 96 -27.23 12.82 10.32
CA LEU A 96 -27.93 11.57 10.04
C LEU A 96 -26.97 10.37 10.03
N GLY A 97 -25.66 10.61 10.20
CA GLY A 97 -24.63 9.57 10.20
C GLY A 97 -24.10 9.22 8.81
N ASN A 98 -24.42 10.01 7.76
CA ASN A 98 -23.80 9.82 6.45
C ASN A 98 -22.35 10.30 6.50
N ALA A 99 -21.45 9.61 5.78
CA ALA A 99 -20.04 9.93 5.69
C ALA A 99 -19.58 10.02 4.23
N VAL A 100 -18.83 11.08 3.89
CA VAL A 100 -18.28 11.33 2.56
C VAL A 100 -16.80 11.68 2.67
N SER A 101 -15.98 11.13 1.77
CA SER A 101 -14.55 11.41 1.67
C SER A 101 -14.21 11.75 0.23
N VAL A 102 -13.60 12.92 0.00
CA VAL A 102 -13.25 13.44 -1.32
C VAL A 102 -11.77 13.80 -1.37
N THR A 103 -11.07 13.29 -2.38
CA THR A 103 -9.71 13.72 -2.72
C THR A 103 -9.76 14.34 -4.11
N SER A 104 -9.25 15.57 -4.25
CA SER A 104 -9.23 16.32 -5.50
C SER A 104 -7.82 16.83 -5.79
N THR A 105 -7.42 16.80 -7.05
CA THR A 105 -6.11 17.23 -7.52
C THR A 105 -6.23 17.88 -8.90
N ILE A 106 -5.32 18.79 -9.21
CA ILE A 106 -5.11 19.30 -10.57
C ILE A 106 -3.82 18.66 -11.06
N ASN A 107 -3.92 17.85 -12.11
CA ASN A 107 -2.73 17.31 -12.77
C ASN A 107 -2.13 18.42 -13.65
N LEU A 108 -0.85 18.75 -13.46
CA LEU A 108 -0.13 19.72 -14.31
C LEU A 108 0.81 18.99 -15.27
#